data_AF-C0FND3-F1
#
_entry.id   AF-C0FND3-F1
#
_cell.length_a   1.000
_cell.length_b   1.000
_cell.length_c   1.000
_cell.angle_alpha   90.00
_cell.angle_beta   90.00
_cell.angle_gamma   90.00
#
_symmetry.space_group_name_H-M   'P 1'
#
loop_
_entity.id
_entity.type
_entity.pdbx_description
1 polymer ?
#
loop_
_entity_poly.entity_id
_entity_poly.type
_entity_poly.pdbx_seq_one_letter_code
_entity_poly.pdbx_strand_id
1 'polypeptide(L)'
;MVEHEGTYLIWLDFNGLGLCTQELEDLIVHKAKLWLDSGRIFGKCGRGFQRINVACPRSTLKEALERIAKVLPADTVKFAS
;
A
#
# COMPACT_ATOMS: atom_id res chain seq x y z
N MET A 1 -10.95 4.64 1.32
CA MET A 1 -10.71 3.24 0.92
C MET A 1 -11.70 2.92 -0.18
N VAL A 2 -11.25 2.33 -1.28
CA VAL A 2 -12.17 1.78 -2.30
C VAL A 2 -12.76 0.49 -1.72
N GLU A 3 -14.08 0.34 -1.74
CA GLU A 3 -14.75 -0.86 -1.24
C GLU A 3 -14.51 -2.04 -2.22
N HIS A 4 -14.17 -3.22 -1.69
CA HIS A 4 -13.78 -4.37 -2.52
C HIS A 4 -14.95 -5.35 -2.68
N GLU A 5 -15.37 -5.63 -3.91
CA GLU A 5 -16.47 -6.57 -4.21
C GLU A 5 -16.01 -8.04 -4.41
N GLY A 6 -14.69 -8.32 -4.36
CA GLY A 6 -14.15 -9.68 -4.42
C GLY A 6 -12.61 -9.80 -4.50
N THR A 7 -12.11 -11.01 -4.20
CA THR A 7 -10.71 -11.50 -4.16
C THR A 7 -9.90 -11.27 -2.87
N TYR A 8 -8.76 -11.96 -2.75
CA TYR A 8 -7.77 -11.82 -1.68
C TYR A 8 -6.69 -10.77 -2.01
N LEU A 9 -6.89 -9.95 -3.05
CA LEU A 9 -5.96 -8.92 -3.50
C LEU A 9 -6.57 -7.53 -3.26
N ILE A 10 -5.97 -6.78 -2.36
CA ILE A 10 -6.45 -5.45 -1.97
C ILE A 10 -5.56 -4.37 -2.60
N TRP A 11 -6.19 -3.32 -3.12
CA TRP A 11 -5.50 -2.14 -3.64
C TRP A 11 -5.42 -1.06 -2.56
N LEU A 12 -4.18 -0.71 -2.19
CA LEU A 12 -3.87 0.35 -1.26
C LEU A 12 -3.52 1.62 -2.05
N ASP A 13 -4.22 2.72 -1.75
CA ASP A 13 -4.03 4.02 -2.40
C ASP A 13 -3.05 4.90 -1.61
N PHE A 14 -1.95 5.29 -2.25
CA PHE A 14 -0.92 6.19 -1.70
C PHE A 14 -0.85 7.53 -2.45
N ASN A 15 -1.79 7.83 -3.36
CA ASN A 15 -1.77 9.08 -4.14
C ASN A 15 -1.83 10.33 -3.24
N GLY A 16 -2.44 10.22 -2.05
CA GLY A 16 -2.48 11.31 -1.05
C GLY A 16 -1.11 11.73 -0.49
N LEU A 17 -0.05 10.95 -0.72
CA LEU A 17 1.30 11.27 -0.24
C LEU A 17 2.10 12.18 -1.19
N GLY A 18 1.63 12.41 -2.42
CA GLY A 18 2.34 13.23 -3.41
C GLY A 18 3.69 12.64 -3.88
N LEU A 19 3.94 11.36 -3.63
CA LEU A 19 5.17 10.67 -4.03
C LEU A 19 5.13 10.28 -5.51
N CYS A 20 6.27 10.38 -6.19
CA CYS A 20 6.44 9.75 -7.49
C CYS A 20 6.57 8.23 -7.35
N THR A 21 6.51 7.52 -8.49
CA THR A 21 6.53 6.05 -8.49
C THR A 21 7.79 5.46 -7.84
N GLN A 22 8.96 6.08 -8.08
CA GLN A 22 10.23 5.61 -7.55
C GLN A 22 10.32 5.82 -6.02
N GLU A 23 9.79 6.93 -5.52
CA GLU A 23 9.76 7.23 -4.08
C GLU A 23 8.79 6.31 -3.35
N LEU A 24 7.63 6.00 -3.95
CA LEU A 24 6.70 5.03 -3.40
C LEU A 24 7.31 3.63 -3.36
N GLU A 25 8.05 3.24 -4.39
CA GLU A 25 8.77 1.96 -4.43
C GLU A 25 9.85 1.89 -3.33
N ASP A 26 10.63 2.95 -3.14
CA ASP A 26 11.61 3.05 -2.05
C ASP A 26 10.95 2.98 -0.66
N LEU A 27 9.85 3.72 -0.46
CA LEU A 27 9.07 3.70 0.78
C LEU A 27 8.63 2.27 1.15
N ILE A 28 8.13 1.51 0.18
CA ILE A 28 7.53 0.19 0.43
C ILE A 28 8.62 -0.89 0.52
N VAL A 29 9.50 -0.97 -0.47
CA VAL A 29 10.51 -2.04 -0.56
C VAL A 29 11.65 -1.80 0.43
N HIS A 30 12.17 -0.57 0.50
CA HIS A 30 13.38 -0.29 1.26
C HIS A 30 13.11 0.20 2.68
N LYS A 31 12.08 1.01 2.91
CA LYS A 31 11.75 1.50 4.27
C LYS A 31 10.82 0.54 5.01
N ALA A 32 9.67 0.18 4.42
CA ALA A 32 8.71 -0.74 5.06
C ALA A 32 9.16 -2.21 5.01
N LYS A 33 10.15 -2.55 4.18
CA LYS A 33 10.65 -3.93 3.98
C LYS A 33 9.54 -4.88 3.54
N LEU A 34 8.72 -4.44 2.59
CA LEU A 34 7.63 -5.22 2.03
C LEU A 34 7.77 -5.34 0.52
N TRP A 35 7.54 -6.55 0.01
CA TRP A 35 7.44 -6.80 -1.41
C TRP A 35 5.96 -6.89 -1.79
N LEU A 36 5.43 -5.82 -2.38
CA LEU A 36 4.05 -5.73 -2.86
C LEU A 36 4.04 -5.64 -4.39
N ASP A 37 2.89 -5.89 -4.99
CA ASP A 37 2.72 -5.68 -6.42
C ASP A 37 2.55 -4.18 -6.69
N SER A 38 3.61 -3.55 -7.22
CA SER A 38 3.57 -2.13 -7.59
C SER A 38 2.49 -1.88 -8.63
N GLY A 39 1.59 -0.93 -8.35
CA GLY A 39 0.49 -0.60 -9.24
C GLY A 39 0.94 -0.14 -10.64
N ARG A 40 2.21 0.29 -10.79
CA ARG A 40 2.84 0.62 -12.08
C ARG A 40 2.73 -0.52 -13.10
N ILE A 41 2.81 -1.77 -12.67
CA ILE A 41 2.77 -2.93 -13.59
C ILE A 41 1.41 -3.08 -14.27
N PHE A 42 0.37 -2.45 -13.73
CA PHE A 42 -1.00 -2.45 -14.28
C PHE A 42 -1.30 -1.21 -15.13
N GLY A 43 -0.27 -0.42 -15.49
CA GLY A 43 -0.39 0.74 -16.36
C GLY A 43 -0.69 2.05 -15.63
N LYS A 44 -1.12 3.06 -16.39
CA LYS A 44 -1.22 4.45 -15.91
C LYS A 44 -2.18 4.61 -14.73
N CYS A 45 -3.28 3.85 -14.70
CA CYS A 45 -4.31 3.93 -13.67
C CYS A 45 -3.87 3.32 -12.34
N GLY A 46 -2.90 2.41 -12.34
CA GLY A 46 -2.37 1.81 -11.10
C GLY A 46 -1.25 2.61 -10.45
N ARG A 47 -0.80 3.72 -11.04
CA ARG A 47 0.24 4.55 -10.41
C ARG A 47 -0.26 5.13 -9.08
N GLY A 48 0.63 5.17 -8.10
CA GLY A 48 0.29 5.59 -6.74
C GLY A 48 -0.40 4.51 -5.90
N PHE A 49 -0.62 3.31 -6.45
CA PHE A 49 -1.17 2.19 -5.69
C PHE A 49 -0.14 1.08 -5.44
N GLN A 50 -0.39 0.30 -4.39
CA GLN A 50 0.25 -0.99 -4.14
C GLN A 50 -0.82 -2.05 -3.93
N ARG A 51 -0.63 -3.22 -4.54
CA ARG A 51 -1.56 -4.35 -4.35
C ARG A 51 -0.97 -5.35 -3.36
N ILE A 52 -1.74 -5.66 -2.31
CA ILE A 52 -1.37 -6.57 -1.23
C ILE A 52 -2.20 -7.85 -1.30
N ASN A 53 -1.54 -8.99 -1.08
CA ASN A 53 -2.19 -10.29 -0.93
C ASN A 53 -2.54 -10.54 0.55
N VAL A 54 -3.83 -10.66 0.85
CA VAL A 54 -4.34 -10.91 2.21
C VAL A 54 -4.68 -12.38 2.48
N ALA A 55 -4.41 -13.30 1.55
CA ALA A 55 -4.49 -14.75 1.77
C ALA A 55 -3.27 -15.25 2.55
N CYS A 56 -3.09 -14.72 3.76
CA CYS A 56 -2.02 -15.07 4.68
C CYS A 56 -2.54 -15.07 6.13
N PRO A 57 -1.80 -15.61 7.11
CA PRO A 57 -2.18 -15.51 8.50
C PRO A 57 -2.40 -14.06 8.93
N ARG A 58 -3.40 -13.83 9.81
CA ARG A 58 -3.71 -12.49 10.33
C ARG A 58 -2.51 -11.80 10.98
N SER A 59 -1.63 -12.57 11.63
CA SER A 59 -0.39 -12.06 12.23
C SER A 59 0.55 -11.46 11.18
N THR A 60 0.75 -12.14 10.06
CA THR A 60 1.58 -11.67 8.95
C THR A 60 1.01 -10.41 8.32
N LEU A 61 -0.30 -10.38 8.08
CA LEU A 61 -0.96 -9.19 7.54
C LEU A 61 -0.85 -8.00 8.51
N LYS A 62 -1.08 -8.22 9.80
CA LYS A 62 -0.96 -7.20 10.85
C LYS A 62 0.44 -6.62 10.88
N GLU A 63 1.47 -7.47 10.87
CA GLU A 63 2.86 -7.03 10.84
C GLU A 63 3.17 -6.18 9.59
N ALA A 64 2.69 -6.59 8.42
CA ALA A 64 2.88 -5.82 7.20
C ALA A 64 2.24 -4.43 7.30
N LEU A 65 0.99 -4.35 7.77
CA LEU A 65 0.29 -3.08 7.95
C LEU A 65 0.98 -2.18 8.99
N GLU A 66 1.47 -2.75 10.09
CA GLU A 66 2.25 -2.02 11.10
C GLU A 66 3.57 -1.47 10.55
N ARG A 67 4.27 -2.23 9.70
CA ARG A 67 5.49 -1.75 9.02
C ARG A 67 5.20 -0.59 8.07
N ILE A 68 4.08 -0.65 7.33
CA ILE A 68 3.63 0.48 6.49
C ILE A 68 3.34 1.69 7.37
N ALA A 69 2.53 1.53 8.41
CA ALA A 69 2.16 2.63 9.31
C ALA A 69 3.38 3.34 9.93
N LYS A 70 4.44 2.61 10.27
CA LYS A 70 5.68 3.16 10.84
C LYS A 70 6.47 4.05 9.89
N VAL A 71 6.35 3.86 8.57
CA VAL A 71 7.09 4.64 7.57
C VAL A 71 6.25 5.76 6.96
N LEU A 72 4.95 5.78 7.22
CA LEU A 72 4.08 6.86 6.79
C LEU A 72 4.33 8.13 7.62
N PRO A 73 4.24 9.32 7.02
CA PRO A 73 4.23 10.59 7.76
C PRO A 73 3.10 10.60 8.80
N ALA A 74 3.34 11.20 9.98
CA ALA A 74 2.39 11.22 11.09
C ALA A 74 1.01 11.80 10.74
N ASP A 75 0.92 12.65 9.72
CA ASP A 75 -0.31 13.34 9.28
C ASP A 75 -1.15 12.55 8.27
N THR A 76 -0.77 11.32 7.95
CA THR A 76 -1.36 10.54 6.83
C THR A 76 -2.70 9.87 7.20
N VAL A 77 -3.03 9.73 8.48
CA VAL A 77 -4.29 9.09 8.88
C VAL A 77 -5.42 10.12 8.89
N LYS A 78 -5.91 10.48 7.70
CA LYS A 78 -7.27 10.98 7.56
C LYS A 78 -8.18 9.80 7.26
N PHE A 79 -8.92 9.35 8.28
CA PHE A 79 -10.09 8.52 8.04
C PHE A 79 -11.01 9.30 7.10
N ALA A 80 -11.22 8.77 5.89
CA ALA A 80 -12.27 9.27 5.02
C ALA A 80 -13.59 9.05 5.77
N SER A 81 -14.24 10.15 6.15
CA SER A 81 -15.64 10.20 6.56
C SER A 81 -16.55 9.87 5.40
#